data_AF-A0A2R7K848-F1
#
_entry.id   AF-A0A2R7K848-F1
#
_cell.length_a   1.000
_cell.length_b   1.000
_cell.length_c   1.000
_cell.angle_alpha   90.00
_cell.angle_beta   90.00
_cell.angle_gamma   90.00
#
_symmetry.space_group_name_H-M   'P 1'
#
loop_
_entity.id
_entity.type
_entity.pdbx_description
1 polymer ?
#
loop_
_entity_poly.entity_id
_entity_poly.type
_entity_poly.pdbx_seq_one_letter_code
_entity_poly.pdbx_strand_id
1 'polypeptide(L)'
;MKKLLLLFCAFTLVFTSCSSDENSSSEDKSILPKTISYIYPSVYLGTNTKNTLTYDGNKIVSSVSQISKVNFTYTGNFITKQQLFDVDSKGLETKDMEAEYTYENGKLKTRITRESFTTKYPNGQYIGKTVYT
;
A
#
# COMPACT_ATOMS: atom_id res chain seq x y z
N MET A 1 -63.67 -1.55 -35.43
CA MET A 1 -62.58 -0.59 -35.14
C MET A 1 -62.70 -0.12 -33.69
N LYS A 2 -61.67 -0.37 -32.88
CA LYS A 2 -61.12 0.50 -31.81
C LYS A 2 -60.31 -0.40 -30.86
N LYS A 3 -59.04 -0.03 -30.73
CA LYS A 3 -57.97 -0.76 -30.07
C LYS A 3 -58.07 -0.54 -28.56
N LEU A 4 -58.10 -1.60 -27.76
CA LEU A 4 -57.86 -1.49 -26.32
C LEU A 4 -56.39 -1.81 -26.05
N LEU A 5 -55.62 -0.75 -25.88
CA LEU A 5 -54.21 -0.78 -25.54
C LEU A 5 -54.13 -0.60 -24.02
N LEU A 6 -54.10 -1.71 -23.28
CA LEU A 6 -53.84 -1.69 -21.84
C LEU A 6 -52.34 -1.84 -21.62
N LEU A 7 -51.76 -0.67 -21.36
CA LEU A 7 -50.37 -0.40 -21.05
C LEU A 7 -49.97 -1.17 -19.77
N PHE A 8 -49.27 -2.29 -19.93
CA PHE A 8 -48.65 -2.98 -18.81
C PHE A 8 -47.50 -2.11 -18.27
N CYS A 9 -47.63 -1.66 -17.03
CA CYS A 9 -46.55 -1.10 -16.23
C CYS A 9 -45.46 -2.16 -16.03
N ALA A 10 -44.46 -2.19 -16.91
CA ALA A 10 -43.20 -2.87 -16.68
C ALA A 10 -42.17 -1.84 -16.23
N PHE A 11 -42.26 -1.39 -14.98
CA PHE A 11 -41.15 -0.74 -14.30
C PHE A 11 -40.23 -1.83 -13.72
N THR A 12 -39.59 -2.59 -14.60
CA THR A 12 -38.39 -3.34 -14.22
C THR A 12 -37.21 -2.38 -14.40
N LEU A 13 -36.94 -1.59 -13.37
CA LEU A 13 -35.59 -1.08 -13.15
C LEU A 13 -34.73 -2.33 -12.89
N VAL A 14 -34.21 -2.91 -13.97
CA VAL A 14 -33.01 -3.74 -13.90
C VAL A 14 -31.95 -2.82 -13.33
N PHE A 15 -31.66 -2.99 -12.04
CA PHE A 15 -30.34 -2.63 -11.53
C PHE A 15 -29.36 -3.42 -12.39
N THR A 16 -28.84 -2.78 -13.43
CA THR A 16 -27.57 -3.17 -14.02
C THR A 16 -26.55 -2.93 -12.92
N SER A 17 -26.43 -3.91 -12.02
CA SER A 17 -25.28 -4.08 -11.16
C SER A 17 -24.06 -3.81 -12.02
N CYS A 18 -23.19 -2.93 -11.53
CA CYS A 18 -21.94 -2.56 -12.16
C CYS A 18 -21.33 -3.76 -12.89
N SER A 19 -21.17 -3.54 -14.19
CA SER A 19 -20.49 -4.36 -15.18
C SER A 19 -19.61 -5.42 -14.54
N SER A 20 -19.94 -6.69 -14.78
CA SER A 20 -18.91 -7.71 -14.84
C SER A 20 -17.82 -7.17 -15.74
N ASP A 21 -16.66 -6.86 -15.17
CA ASP A 21 -15.45 -6.72 -15.97
C ASP A 21 -15.23 -8.10 -16.58
N GLU A 22 -15.70 -8.25 -17.81
CA GLU A 22 -15.41 -9.41 -18.61
C GLU A 22 -13.91 -9.53 -18.68
N ASN A 23 -13.45 -10.71 -18.29
CA ASN A 23 -12.08 -11.19 -18.30
C ASN A 23 -11.50 -11.10 -19.71
N SER A 24 -11.16 -9.90 -20.15
CA SER A 24 -10.24 -9.69 -21.24
C SER A 24 -8.85 -9.87 -20.64
N SER A 25 -8.26 -11.03 -20.93
CA SER A 25 -6.87 -11.35 -20.66
C SER A 25 -5.94 -10.51 -21.54
N SER A 26 -6.12 -9.18 -21.56
CA SER A 26 -4.99 -8.30 -21.76
C SER A 26 -4.17 -8.45 -20.50
N GLU A 27 -3.02 -9.11 -20.60
CA GLU A 27 -1.95 -8.92 -19.63
C GLU A 27 -1.78 -7.40 -19.49
N ASP A 28 -2.36 -6.81 -18.45
CA ASP A 28 -2.04 -5.47 -18.03
C ASP A 28 -0.56 -5.51 -17.71
N LYS A 29 0.27 -5.12 -18.69
CA LYS A 29 1.71 -4.94 -18.54
C LYS A 29 1.89 -3.71 -17.66
N SER A 30 1.60 -3.88 -16.37
CA SER A 30 1.81 -2.87 -15.35
C SER A 30 3.29 -2.53 -15.36
N ILE A 31 3.60 -1.30 -15.77
CA ILE A 31 4.98 -0.81 -15.77
C ILE A 31 5.28 -0.38 -14.34
N LEU A 32 6.11 -1.17 -13.66
CA LEU A 32 6.54 -0.88 -12.29
C LEU A 32 7.75 0.08 -12.33
N PRO A 33 7.63 1.31 -11.79
CA PRO A 33 8.72 2.27 -11.81
C PRO A 33 9.86 1.79 -10.91
N LYS A 34 11.08 1.73 -11.45
CA LYS A 34 12.26 1.37 -10.64
C LYS A 34 12.80 2.53 -9.82
N THR A 35 12.42 3.77 -10.15
CA THR A 35 12.90 4.95 -9.45
C THR A 35 11.81 6.02 -9.35
N ILE A 36 11.75 6.69 -8.20
CA ILE A 36 10.90 7.86 -7.97
C ILE A 36 11.78 9.02 -7.51
N SER A 37 11.64 10.17 -8.16
CA SER A 37 12.32 11.40 -7.77
C SER A 37 11.35 12.33 -7.05
N TYR A 38 11.73 12.80 -5.88
CA TYR A 38 11.00 13.80 -5.10
C TYR A 38 11.76 15.11 -5.20
N ILE A 39 11.07 16.13 -5.73
CA ILE A 39 11.63 17.46 -5.93
C ILE A 39 10.80 18.43 -5.10
N TYR A 40 11.43 19.04 -4.11
CA TYR A 40 10.84 20.05 -3.24
C TYR A 40 11.23 21.44 -3.75
N PRO A 41 10.28 22.39 -3.81
CA PRO A 41 10.55 23.73 -4.33
C PRO A 41 11.37 24.59 -3.35
N SER A 42 11.55 24.12 -2.11
CA SER A 42 12.35 24.79 -1.09
C SER A 42 12.86 23.79 -0.06
N VAL A 43 14.05 24.07 0.49
CA VAL A 43 14.70 23.26 1.55
C VAL A 43 13.86 23.16 2.83
N TYR A 44 12.96 24.12 3.08
CA TYR A 44 12.06 24.09 4.24
C TYR A 44 10.95 23.04 4.13
N LEU A 45 10.66 22.57 2.92
CA LEU A 45 9.63 21.53 2.68
C LEU A 45 10.22 20.12 2.60
N GLY A 46 11.53 20.03 2.38
CA GLY A 46 12.24 18.76 2.25
C GLY A 46 13.52 18.92 1.44
N THR A 47 14.29 17.83 1.41
CA THR A 47 15.47 17.71 0.54
C THR A 47 15.08 16.84 -0.66
N ASN A 48 15.50 17.27 -1.85
CA ASN A 48 15.31 16.47 -3.05
C ASN A 48 15.92 15.08 -2.84
N THR A 49 15.15 14.05 -3.14
CA THR A 49 15.59 12.68 -2.92
C THR A 49 15.17 11.79 -4.08
N LYS A 50 15.86 10.67 -4.22
CA LYS A 50 15.56 9.65 -5.22
C LYS A 50 15.42 8.32 -4.50
N ASN A 51 14.27 7.69 -4.67
CA ASN A 51 14.02 6.35 -4.19
C ASN A 51 14.23 5.36 -5.34
N THR A 52 14.90 4.25 -5.04
CA THR A 52 15.01 3.09 -5.91
C THR A 52 14.09 2.01 -5.36
N LEU A 53 13.23 1.47 -6.22
CA LEU A 53 12.24 0.46 -5.87
C LEU A 53 12.68 -0.91 -6.42
N THR A 54 12.64 -1.91 -5.57
CA THR A 54 12.91 -3.30 -5.94
C THR A 54 11.62 -4.09 -5.87
N TYR A 55 11.40 -4.98 -6.85
CA TYR A 55 10.19 -5.78 -6.97
C TYR A 55 10.51 -7.27 -7.10
N ASP A 56 9.61 -8.10 -6.59
CA ASP A 56 9.49 -9.53 -6.88
C ASP A 56 8.16 -9.75 -7.62
N GLY A 57 8.24 -9.98 -8.93
CA GLY A 57 7.08 -9.88 -9.82
C GLY A 57 6.39 -8.52 -9.68
N ASN A 58 5.12 -8.53 -9.28
CA ASN A 58 4.32 -7.31 -9.07
C ASN A 58 4.32 -6.79 -7.62
N LYS A 59 5.14 -7.37 -6.73
CA LYS A 59 5.21 -6.97 -5.32
C LYS A 59 6.44 -6.12 -5.08
N ILE A 60 6.27 -4.94 -4.48
CA ILE A 60 7.39 -4.13 -4.02
C ILE A 60 8.03 -4.81 -2.80
N VAL A 61 9.32 -5.11 -2.86
CA VAL A 61 10.04 -5.75 -1.76
C VAL A 61 10.89 -4.76 -0.97
N SER A 62 11.36 -3.69 -1.62
CA SER A 62 12.07 -2.60 -0.94
C SER A 62 11.98 -1.26 -1.66
N SER A 63 12.16 -0.19 -0.88
CA SER A 63 12.36 1.18 -1.34
C SER A 63 13.57 1.76 -0.64
N VAL A 64 14.59 2.16 -1.40
CA VAL A 64 15.88 2.65 -0.87
C VAL A 64 16.14 4.07 -1.35
N SER A 65 16.41 4.98 -0.42
CA SER A 65 16.90 6.34 -0.68
C SER A 65 18.32 6.50 -0.13
N GLN A 66 18.86 7.71 -0.20
CA GLN A 66 20.18 8.01 0.39
C GLN A 66 20.17 8.00 1.93
N ILE A 67 19.01 8.24 2.55
CA ILE A 67 18.90 8.43 4.01
C ILE A 67 17.98 7.41 4.67
N SER A 68 17.30 6.57 3.88
CA SER A 68 16.30 5.66 4.41
C SER A 68 16.10 4.43 3.54
N LYS A 69 15.65 3.35 4.16
CA LYS A 69 15.25 2.12 3.49
C LYS A 69 13.97 1.58 4.10
N VAL A 70 13.07 1.10 3.25
CA VAL A 70 11.86 0.39 3.66
C VAL A 70 11.89 -1.01 3.07
N ASN A 71 11.73 -2.03 3.91
CA ASN A 71 11.49 -3.41 3.49
C ASN A 71 10.03 -3.79 3.70
N PHE A 72 9.47 -4.56 2.78
CA PHE A 72 8.08 -5.01 2.83
C PHE A 72 8.02 -6.54 2.92
N THR A 73 7.18 -7.06 3.83
CA THR A 73 6.89 -8.49 3.94
C THR A 73 5.43 -8.74 3.64
N TYR A 74 5.15 -9.87 2.99
CA TYR A 74 3.82 -10.23 2.53
C TYR A 74 3.34 -11.55 3.11
N THR A 75 2.02 -11.68 3.21
CA THR A 75 1.31 -12.95 3.32
C THR A 75 0.27 -13.00 2.22
N GLY A 76 0.44 -13.92 1.26
CA GLY A 76 -0.33 -13.90 0.02
C GLY A 76 -0.12 -12.56 -0.71
N ASN A 77 -1.22 -11.82 -0.95
CA ASN A 77 -1.20 -10.52 -1.63
C ASN A 77 -1.23 -9.32 -0.68
N PHE A 78 -1.19 -9.53 0.64
CA PHE A 78 -1.24 -8.46 1.63
C PHE A 78 0.14 -8.16 2.20
N ILE A 79 0.49 -6.89 2.33
CA ILE A 79 1.66 -6.44 3.10
C ILE A 79 1.35 -6.66 4.58
N THR A 80 2.10 -7.52 5.25
CA THR A 80 1.91 -7.82 6.67
C THR A 80 2.97 -7.18 7.56
N LYS A 81 4.09 -6.72 7.00
CA LYS A 81 5.11 -5.97 7.73
C LYS A 81 5.80 -4.93 6.86
N GLN A 82 6.13 -3.80 7.49
CA GLN A 82 7.07 -2.81 6.98
C GLN A 82 8.15 -2.54 8.02
N GLN A 83 9.39 -2.45 7.57
CA GLN A 83 10.52 -2.06 8.41
C GLN A 83 11.21 -0.87 7.77
N LEU A 84 11.19 0.26 8.47
CA LEU A 84 11.89 1.49 8.10
C LEU A 84 13.24 1.52 8.82
N PHE A 85 14.27 1.82 8.06
CA PHE A 85 15.63 2.01 8.55
C PHE A 85 16.11 3.38 8.13
N ASP A 86 16.75 4.10 9.06
CA ASP A 86 17.61 5.22 8.74
C ASP A 86 18.93 4.70 8.20
N VAL A 87 19.47 5.37 7.19
CA VAL A 87 20.75 5.04 6.56
C VAL A 87 21.70 6.20 6.76
N ASP A 88 22.81 5.96 7.44
CA ASP A 88 23.82 6.99 7.66
C ASP A 88 24.70 7.21 6.41
N SER A 89 25.60 8.20 6.47
CA SER A 89 26.50 8.53 5.36
C SER A 89 27.51 7.42 5.00
N LYS A 90 27.66 6.39 5.84
CA LYS A 90 28.49 5.21 5.61
C LYS A 90 27.66 4.02 5.11
N GLY A 91 26.34 4.16 4.96
CA GLY A 91 25.43 3.10 4.56
C GLY A 91 25.01 2.18 5.70
N LEU A 92 25.29 2.53 6.97
CA LEU A 92 24.84 1.75 8.11
C LEU A 92 23.34 1.94 8.32
N GLU A 93 22.60 0.83 8.34
CA GLU A 93 21.15 0.81 8.54
C GLU A 93 20.82 0.69 10.02
N THR A 94 20.04 1.62 10.57
CA THR A 94 19.48 1.55 11.93
C THR A 94 17.97 1.49 11.83
N LYS A 95 17.34 0.49 12.47
CA LYS A 95 15.88 0.36 12.43
C LYS A 95 15.24 1.52 13.20
N ASP A 96 14.41 2.30 12.50
CA ASP A 96 13.69 3.43 13.06
C ASP A 96 12.28 3.03 13.49
N MET A 97 11.52 2.44 12.56
CA MET A 97 10.13 2.02 12.78
C MET A 97 9.86 0.61 12.23
N GLU A 98 8.99 -0.14 12.89
CA GLU A 98 8.36 -1.34 12.35
C GLU A 98 6.84 -1.23 12.45
N ALA A 99 6.15 -1.55 11.37
CA ALA A 99 4.69 -1.67 11.34
C ALA A 99 4.28 -3.10 10.96
N GLU A 100 3.39 -3.70 11.75
CA GLU A 100 2.77 -4.99 11.48
C GLU A 100 1.28 -4.81 11.22
N TYR A 101 0.77 -5.53 10.23
CA TYR A 101 -0.59 -5.41 9.74
C TYR A 101 -1.32 -6.74 9.82
N THR A 102 -2.58 -6.71 10.27
CA THR A 102 -3.47 -7.86 10.22
C THR A 102 -4.70 -7.53 9.39
N TYR A 103 -5.21 -8.53 8.67
CA TYR A 103 -6.37 -8.38 7.82
C TYR A 103 -7.48 -9.35 8.24
N GLU A 104 -8.72 -8.94 8.04
CA GLU A 104 -9.92 -9.78 8.23
C GLU A 104 -10.90 -9.47 7.11
N ASN A 105 -11.43 -10.52 6.49
CA ASN A 105 -12.34 -10.41 5.33
C ASN A 105 -11.76 -9.52 4.20
N GLY A 106 -10.44 -9.62 3.97
CA GLY A 106 -9.71 -8.85 2.97
C GLY A 106 -9.50 -7.36 3.31
N LYS A 107 -9.96 -6.90 4.49
CA LYS A 107 -9.81 -5.52 4.96
C LYS A 107 -8.75 -5.42 6.04
N LEU A 108 -8.07 -4.28 6.12
CA LEU A 108 -7.13 -4.01 7.21
C LEU A 108 -7.91 -3.96 8.54
N LYS A 109 -7.50 -4.77 9.52
CA LYS A 109 -8.13 -4.87 10.84
C LYS A 109 -7.30 -4.18 11.92
N THR A 110 -5.99 -4.41 11.93
CA THR A 110 -5.10 -3.79 12.91
C THR A 110 -3.77 -3.38 12.30
N ARG A 111 -3.19 -2.33 12.87
CA ARG A 111 -1.80 -1.92 12.66
C ARG A 111 -1.13 -1.79 14.01
N ILE A 112 0.00 -2.47 14.21
CA ILE A 112 0.87 -2.31 15.36
C ILE A 112 2.13 -1.57 14.89
N THR A 113 2.43 -0.41 15.46
CA THR A 113 3.65 0.34 15.19
C THR A 113 4.61 0.23 16.37
N ARG A 114 5.89 0.12 16.09
CA ARG A 114 6.98 0.05 17.07
C ARG A 114 8.08 1.02 16.65
N GLU A 115 8.57 1.81 17.60
CA GLU A 115 9.54 2.88 17.37
C GLU A 115 10.60 2.91 18.49
N SER A 116 11.67 3.70 18.29
CA SER A 116 12.76 3.87 19.26
C SER A 116 13.44 2.56 19.63
N PHE A 117 13.93 1.85 18.62
CA PHE A 117 14.70 0.61 18.80
C PHE A 117 16.08 0.92 19.39
N THR A 118 16.45 0.18 20.43
CA THR A 118 17.79 0.24 21.03
C THR A 118 18.20 -1.16 21.49
N THR A 119 19.45 -1.32 21.93
CA THR A 119 19.89 -2.57 22.55
C THR A 119 19.08 -2.92 23.81
N LYS A 120 18.62 -1.92 24.57
CA LYS A 120 17.75 -2.10 25.73
C LYS A 120 16.30 -2.42 25.34
N TYR A 121 15.83 -1.89 24.21
CA TYR A 121 14.47 -2.07 23.70
C TYR A 121 14.50 -2.68 22.29
N PRO A 122 14.86 -3.98 22.15
CA PRO A 122 14.97 -4.64 20.85
C PRO A 122 13.62 -4.77 20.12
N ASN A 123 12.51 -4.66 20.85
CA ASN A 123 11.14 -4.70 20.33
C ASN A 123 10.50 -3.31 20.23
N GLY A 124 11.30 -2.24 20.24
CA GLY A 124 10.83 -0.85 20.30
C GLY A 124 10.42 -0.45 21.72
N GLN A 125 10.69 0.80 22.07
CA GLN A 125 10.30 1.37 23.35
C GLN A 125 8.83 1.82 23.32
N TYR A 126 8.39 2.40 22.20
CA TYR A 126 7.04 2.88 22.01
C TYR A 126 6.27 1.94 21.09
N ILE A 127 5.09 1.52 21.54
CA ILE A 127 4.24 0.56 20.82
C ILE A 127 2.84 1.15 20.70
N GLY A 128 2.40 1.39 19.47
CA GLY A 128 1.05 1.86 19.14
C GLY A 128 0.22 0.74 18.53
N LYS A 129 -1.09 0.71 18.82
CA LYS A 129 -2.05 -0.16 18.14
C LYS A 129 -3.21 0.66 17.61
N THR A 130 -3.48 0.55 16.32
CA THR A 130 -4.68 1.07 15.68
C THR A 130 -5.57 -0.09 15.29
N VAL A 131 -6.87 -0.01 15.61
CA VAL A 131 -7.90 -0.96 15.18
C VAL A 131 -8.84 -0.24 14.24
N TYR A 132 -9.10 -0.85 13.08
CA TYR A 132 -9.97 -0.32 12.05
C TYR A 132 -11.32 -1.07 12.11
N THR A 133 -12.41 -0.32 11.97
CA THR A 133 -13.80 -0.82 12.03
C THR A 133 -14.51 -0.60 10.71
#